data_AF-A0A1V4XSR4-F1
#
_entry.id   AF-A0A1V4XSR4-F1
#
_cell.length_a   1.000
_cell.length_b   1.000
_cell.length_c   1.000
_cell.angle_alpha   90.00
_cell.angle_beta   90.00
_cell.angle_gamma   90.00
#
_symmetry.space_group_name_H-M   'P 1'
#
loop_
_entity.id
_entity.type
_entity.pdbx_description
1 polymer ?
#
loop_
_entity_poly.entity_id
_entity_poly.type
_entity_poly.pdbx_seq_one_letter_code
_entity_poly.pdbx_strand_id
1 'polypeptide(L)'
;MKRMMILAAIVLLLLPSVAVAAGTCTATSTTTRQNVIVITWTCVGDASNGSFPATASNVGVRGWLFAVDTIPGTTNPTDDWDATLTDANSYDLMGGALANRDETNAERAVPTKTAWVDGALTLTITNNSVNEADIVVKAYIYKEN
;
A
#
# COMPACT_ATOMS: atom_id res chain seq x y z
N MET A 1 -25.05 -1.41 44.10
CA MET A 1 -24.39 -2.21 43.04
C MET A 1 -25.02 -2.03 41.65
N LYS A 2 -26.35 -2.18 41.48
CA LYS A 2 -27.01 -1.97 40.16
C LYS A 2 -26.84 -0.56 39.55
N ARG A 3 -26.81 0.50 40.37
CA ARG A 3 -26.59 1.89 39.90
C ARG A 3 -25.15 2.18 39.46
N MET A 4 -24.15 1.48 40.00
CA MET A 4 -22.75 1.58 39.56
C MET A 4 -22.50 0.84 38.24
N MET A 5 -23.21 -0.26 37.99
CA MET A 5 -23.11 -0.97 36.70
C MET A 5 -23.70 -0.18 35.54
N ILE A 6 -24.77 0.60 35.78
CA ILE A 6 -25.37 1.47 34.74
C ILE A 6 -24.43 2.63 34.40
N LEU A 7 -23.75 3.22 35.39
CA LEU A 7 -22.79 4.30 35.16
C LEU A 7 -21.55 3.82 34.39
N ALA A 8 -21.05 2.62 34.69
CA ALA A 8 -19.94 2.00 33.96
C ALA A 8 -20.31 1.66 32.50
N ALA A 9 -21.55 1.22 32.25
CA ALA A 9 -22.04 0.97 30.90
C ALA A 9 -22.18 2.25 30.05
N ILE A 10 -22.60 3.36 30.66
CA ILE A 10 -22.74 4.66 29.96
C ILE A 10 -21.35 5.27 29.64
N VAL A 11 -20.36 5.11 30.53
CA VAL A 11 -18.99 5.58 30.29
C VAL A 11 -18.30 4.79 29.17
N LEU A 12 -18.61 3.49 29.03
CA LEU A 12 -18.09 2.66 27.94
C LEU A 12 -18.71 3.00 26.57
N LEU A 13 -19.93 3.53 26.55
CA LEU A 13 -20.64 4.02 25.35
C LEU A 13 -20.24 5.44 24.93
N LEU A 14 -19.47 6.15 25.77
CA LEU A 14 -18.98 7.52 25.52
C LEU A 14 -17.53 7.55 25.03
N LEU A 15 -16.89 6.40 24.81
CA LEU A 15 -15.62 6.36 24.09
C LEU A 15 -15.95 6.60 22.62
N PRO A 16 -15.65 7.77 22.03
CA PRO A 16 -15.70 7.89 20.59
C PRO A 16 -14.74 6.82 20.07
N SER A 17 -15.27 5.87 19.30
CA SER A 17 -14.46 5.08 18.41
C SER A 17 -13.70 6.09 17.56
N VAL A 18 -12.41 6.29 17.88
CA VAL A 18 -11.51 7.11 17.08
C VAL A 18 -11.38 6.38 15.75
N ALA A 19 -12.31 6.65 14.84
CA ALA A 19 -12.11 6.42 13.43
C ALA A 19 -11.02 7.40 13.04
N VAL A 20 -9.76 6.99 13.26
CA VAL A 20 -8.62 7.64 12.65
C VAL A 20 -8.90 7.50 11.17
N ALA A 21 -9.15 8.61 10.48
CA ALA A 21 -9.11 8.58 9.03
C ALA A 21 -7.71 8.07 8.70
N ALA A 22 -7.60 6.84 8.18
CA ALA A 22 -6.35 6.43 7.59
C ALA A 22 -6.15 7.27 6.33
N GLY A 23 -4.91 7.39 5.85
CA GLY A 23 -4.64 7.92 4.52
C GLY A 23 -5.50 7.21 3.47
N THR A 24 -5.53 7.73 2.25
CA THR A 24 -6.24 7.07 1.16
C THR A 24 -5.25 6.29 0.32
N CYS A 25 -5.63 5.10 -0.15
CA CYS A 25 -4.93 4.50 -1.27
C CYS A 25 -5.90 3.67 -2.11
N THR A 26 -5.86 3.88 -3.42
CA THR A 26 -6.78 3.24 -4.37
C THR A 26 -5.98 2.48 -5.42
N ALA A 27 -6.35 1.22 -5.65
CA ALA A 27 -5.78 0.41 -6.71
C ALA A 27 -6.64 0.47 -7.98
N THR A 28 -5.98 0.57 -9.13
CA THR A 28 -6.59 0.43 -10.46
C THR A 28 -5.74 -0.50 -11.31
N SER A 29 -6.35 -1.13 -12.32
CA SER A 29 -5.65 -2.05 -13.20
C SER A 29 -5.89 -1.70 -14.66
N THR A 30 -4.84 -1.70 -15.46
CA THR A 30 -4.94 -1.58 -16.91
C THR A 30 -4.26 -2.76 -17.58
N THR A 31 -4.88 -3.31 -18.62
CA THR A 31 -4.22 -4.29 -19.49
C THR A 31 -3.67 -3.54 -20.68
N THR A 32 -2.39 -3.76 -20.97
CA THR A 32 -1.70 -3.14 -22.11
C THR A 32 -1.57 -4.16 -23.25
N ARG A 33 -0.99 -3.74 -24.38
CA ARG A 33 -0.66 -4.66 -25.47
C ARG A 33 0.38 -5.67 -24.97
N GLN A 34 0.31 -6.93 -25.40
CA GLN A 34 1.26 -8.01 -25.07
C GLN A 34 1.10 -8.69 -23.69
N ASN A 35 -0.13 -8.89 -23.20
CA ASN A 35 -0.40 -9.65 -21.96
C ASN A 35 0.27 -9.08 -20.70
N VAL A 36 0.58 -7.79 -20.66
CA VAL A 36 1.05 -7.13 -19.45
C VAL A 36 -0.12 -6.43 -18.78
N ILE A 37 -0.32 -6.75 -17.50
CA ILE A 37 -1.21 -5.99 -16.62
C ILE A 37 -0.38 -5.06 -15.74
N VAL A 38 -0.83 -3.82 -15.63
CA VAL A 38 -0.25 -2.81 -14.75
C VAL A 38 -1.26 -2.52 -13.65
N ILE A 39 -0.88 -2.82 -12.41
CA ILE A 39 -1.64 -2.42 -11.22
C ILE A 39 -1.03 -1.11 -10.73
N THR A 40 -1.85 -0.08 -10.62
CA THR A 40 -1.45 1.25 -10.14
C THR A 40 -2.15 1.53 -8.83
N TRP A 41 -1.36 1.78 -7.79
CA TRP A 41 -1.83 2.33 -6.53
C TRP A 41 -1.55 3.83 -6.51
N THR A 42 -2.57 4.62 -6.21
CA THR A 42 -2.45 6.05 -5.94
C THR A 42 -2.78 6.27 -4.48
N CYS A 43 -1.79 6.68 -3.69
CA CYS A 43 -1.90 6.82 -2.26
C CYS A 43 -1.65 8.27 -1.80
N VAL A 44 -2.36 8.71 -0.77
CA VAL A 44 -2.16 9.96 -0.03
C VAL A 44 -2.08 9.64 1.46
N GLY A 45 -1.00 10.06 2.11
CA GLY A 45 -0.75 9.80 3.53
C GLY A 45 -1.80 10.49 4.40
N ASP A 46 -2.06 9.94 5.58
CA ASP A 46 -2.98 10.55 6.53
C ASP A 46 -2.57 11.99 6.89
N ALA A 47 -3.56 12.87 7.03
CA ALA A 47 -3.33 14.28 7.32
C ALA A 47 -2.81 14.52 8.75
N SER A 48 -2.97 13.55 9.67
CA SER A 48 -2.53 13.70 11.06
C SER A 48 -1.15 13.10 11.33
N ASN A 49 -0.79 12.00 10.64
CA ASN A 49 0.42 11.24 10.94
C ASN A 49 1.20 10.70 9.73
N GLY A 50 0.76 10.98 8.50
CA GLY A 50 1.45 10.54 7.27
C GLY A 50 1.34 9.05 6.96
N SER A 51 0.61 8.25 7.76
CA SER A 51 0.48 6.81 7.50
C SER A 51 -0.38 6.50 6.27
N PHE A 52 -0.08 5.37 5.64
CA PHE A 52 -0.85 4.86 4.50
C PHE A 52 -1.56 3.55 4.88
N PRO A 53 -2.80 3.32 4.41
CA PRO A 53 -3.46 2.04 4.60
C PRO A 53 -2.84 0.96 3.73
N ALA A 54 -2.71 -0.26 4.26
CA ALA A 54 -2.40 -1.43 3.44
C ALA A 54 -3.52 -1.66 2.43
N THR A 55 -3.18 -1.76 1.15
CA THR A 55 -4.17 -1.69 0.06
C THR A 55 -3.98 -2.83 -0.94
N ALA A 56 -4.98 -3.70 -1.02
CA ALA A 56 -5.03 -4.77 -2.01
C ALA A 56 -5.24 -4.21 -3.43
N SER A 57 -4.72 -4.93 -4.42
CA SER A 57 -5.01 -4.68 -5.83
C SER A 57 -6.50 -4.86 -6.09
N ASN A 58 -7.04 -4.08 -7.04
CA ASN A 58 -8.45 -4.13 -7.42
C ASN A 58 -8.82 -5.40 -8.22
N VAL A 59 -7.81 -6.16 -8.64
CA VAL A 59 -7.95 -7.44 -9.36
C VAL A 59 -6.97 -8.45 -8.80
N GLY A 60 -7.34 -9.73 -8.86
CA GLY A 60 -6.39 -10.83 -8.76
C GLY A 60 -5.68 -11.04 -10.09
N VAL A 61 -4.38 -11.35 -10.05
CA VAL A 61 -3.55 -11.60 -11.24
C VAL A 61 -2.87 -12.95 -11.10
N ARG A 62 -2.69 -13.62 -12.23
CA ARG A 62 -1.86 -14.81 -12.33
C ARG A 62 -0.75 -14.56 -13.34
N GLY A 63 0.51 -14.66 -12.93
CA GLY A 63 1.63 -14.33 -13.81
C GLY A 63 2.93 -13.99 -13.08
N TRP A 64 3.85 -13.37 -13.82
CA TRP A 64 5.19 -13.02 -13.32
C TRP A 64 5.33 -11.51 -13.12
N LEU A 65 5.49 -11.08 -11.88
CA LEU A 65 5.86 -9.70 -11.55
C LEU A 65 7.30 -9.47 -12.00
N PHE A 66 7.55 -8.41 -12.78
CA PHE A 66 8.87 -8.16 -13.35
C PHE A 66 9.44 -6.78 -13.06
N ALA A 67 8.61 -5.80 -12.69
CA ALA A 67 9.07 -4.48 -12.30
C ALA A 67 8.04 -3.78 -11.41
N VAL A 68 8.51 -2.88 -10.56
CA VAL A 68 7.69 -1.94 -9.81
C VAL A 68 8.31 -0.55 -9.93
N ASP A 69 7.48 0.44 -10.30
CA ASP A 69 7.86 1.86 -10.20
C ASP A 69 7.29 2.47 -8.92
N THR A 70 8.09 3.28 -8.26
CA THR A 70 7.69 4.16 -7.15
C THR A 70 7.91 5.60 -7.56
N ILE A 71 6.87 6.42 -7.48
CA ILE A 71 6.85 7.78 -8.02
C ILE A 71 6.28 8.70 -6.94
N PRO A 72 7.13 9.43 -6.20
CA PRO A 72 6.68 10.52 -5.35
C PRO A 72 5.94 11.60 -6.15
N GLY A 73 4.98 12.24 -5.49
CA GLY A 73 4.13 13.26 -6.07
C GLY A 73 4.61 14.68 -5.79
N THR A 74 3.69 15.56 -5.36
CA THR A 74 4.04 16.96 -5.06
C THR A 74 4.37 17.16 -3.60
N THR A 75 3.60 16.54 -2.70
CA THR A 75 3.92 16.42 -1.29
C THR A 75 4.80 15.18 -1.14
N ASN A 76 6.10 15.41 -1.15
CA ASN A 76 7.09 14.35 -1.09
C ASN A 76 6.99 13.57 0.24
N PRO A 77 7.15 12.25 0.24
CA PRO A 77 7.26 11.46 1.47
C PRO A 77 8.57 11.74 2.21
N THR A 78 8.78 11.07 3.35
CA THR A 78 10.10 11.02 4.00
C THR A 78 11.11 10.32 3.09
N ASP A 79 12.34 10.83 3.02
CA ASP A 79 13.46 10.11 2.38
C ASP A 79 13.66 8.73 3.04
N ASP A 80 14.15 7.77 2.25
CA ASP A 80 14.28 6.36 2.64
C ASP A 80 12.94 5.73 3.12
N TRP A 81 11.81 6.09 2.53
CA TRP A 81 10.53 5.43 2.81
C TRP A 81 10.51 3.99 2.24
N ASP A 82 9.68 3.13 2.79
CA ASP A 82 9.66 1.71 2.41
C ASP A 82 8.34 1.31 1.74
N ALA A 83 8.42 0.41 0.77
CA ALA A 83 7.25 -0.31 0.26
C ALA A 83 7.47 -1.82 0.27
N THR A 84 6.35 -2.56 0.29
CA THR A 84 6.33 -4.01 0.04
C THR A 84 5.13 -4.38 -0.82
N LEU A 85 5.27 -5.45 -1.61
CA LEU A 85 4.16 -6.07 -2.33
C LEU A 85 4.04 -7.52 -1.89
N THR A 86 2.98 -7.82 -1.13
CA THR A 86 2.75 -9.15 -0.59
C THR A 86 1.61 -9.88 -1.27
N ASP A 87 1.70 -11.22 -1.32
CA ASP A 87 0.62 -12.08 -1.76
C ASP A 87 -0.37 -12.40 -0.62
N ALA A 88 -1.35 -13.26 -0.88
CA ALA A 88 -2.31 -13.72 0.13
C ALA A 88 -1.67 -14.48 1.31
N ASN A 89 -0.44 -14.97 1.16
CA ASN A 89 0.32 -15.65 2.20
C ASN A 89 1.30 -14.71 2.93
N SER A 90 1.24 -13.40 2.66
CA SER A 90 2.13 -12.38 3.23
C SER A 90 3.60 -12.51 2.82
N TYR A 91 3.92 -13.21 1.72
CA TYR A 91 5.29 -13.23 1.19
C TYR A 91 5.58 -11.94 0.41
N ASP A 92 6.67 -11.24 0.76
CA ASP A 92 7.14 -10.10 -0.03
C ASP A 92 7.75 -10.59 -1.36
N LEU A 93 7.02 -10.32 -2.44
CA LEU A 93 7.39 -10.73 -3.79
C LEU A 93 8.57 -9.94 -4.35
N MET A 94 8.86 -8.76 -3.80
CA MET A 94 10.01 -7.97 -4.21
C MET A 94 11.30 -8.38 -3.48
N GLY A 95 11.18 -9.17 -2.40
CA GLY A 95 12.29 -9.66 -1.60
C GLY A 95 13.16 -8.52 -1.06
N GLY A 96 12.52 -7.47 -0.54
CA GLY A 96 13.15 -6.28 0.00
C GLY A 96 13.59 -5.23 -1.02
N ALA A 97 13.40 -5.46 -2.33
CA ALA A 97 13.85 -4.53 -3.37
C ALA A 97 13.15 -3.16 -3.34
N LEU A 98 12.07 -3.02 -2.56
CA LEU A 98 11.27 -1.80 -2.39
C LEU A 98 11.60 -0.98 -1.12
N ALA A 99 12.67 -1.31 -0.40
CA ALA A 99 13.10 -0.60 0.81
C ALA A 99 14.04 0.59 0.53
N ASN A 100 13.94 1.69 1.26
CA ASN A 100 14.68 2.95 1.02
C ASN A 100 14.39 3.53 -0.37
N ARG A 101 13.22 4.15 -0.52
CA ARG A 101 12.79 4.86 -1.72
C ARG A 101 13.04 6.35 -1.57
N ASP A 102 13.41 6.97 -2.68
CA ASP A 102 13.70 8.40 -2.73
C ASP A 102 12.43 9.25 -2.49
N GLU A 103 12.58 10.41 -1.84
CA GLU A 103 11.46 11.32 -1.60
C GLU A 103 11.03 12.13 -2.82
N THR A 104 11.86 12.25 -3.85
CA THR A 104 11.61 13.11 -5.02
C THR A 104 11.70 12.40 -6.36
N ASN A 105 12.58 11.43 -6.48
CA ASN A 105 12.90 10.78 -7.74
C ASN A 105 12.01 9.56 -7.96
N ALA A 106 11.56 9.41 -9.20
CA ALA A 106 10.94 8.17 -9.63
C ALA A 106 11.99 7.07 -9.72
N GLU A 107 11.72 5.93 -9.10
CA GLU A 107 12.61 4.79 -9.07
C GLU A 107 11.92 3.53 -9.61
N ARG A 108 12.72 2.64 -10.20
CA ARG A 108 12.27 1.31 -10.61
C ARG A 108 13.06 0.25 -9.85
N ALA A 109 12.34 -0.67 -9.23
CA ALA A 109 12.89 -1.88 -8.66
C ALA A 109 12.43 -3.11 -9.45
N VAL A 110 13.24 -4.15 -9.42
CA VAL A 110 12.90 -5.49 -9.93
C VAL A 110 12.94 -6.49 -8.78
N PRO A 111 12.10 -7.53 -8.78
CA PRO A 111 12.17 -8.58 -7.75
C PRO A 111 13.58 -9.18 -7.61
N THR A 112 14.06 -9.40 -6.38
CA THR A 112 15.37 -10.03 -6.15
C THR A 112 15.40 -11.53 -6.47
N LYS A 113 14.23 -12.14 -6.60
CA LYS A 113 13.99 -13.54 -6.95
C LYS A 113 12.78 -13.63 -7.86
N THR A 114 12.56 -14.80 -8.45
CA THR A 114 11.39 -15.03 -9.30
C THR A 114 10.09 -14.78 -8.51
N ALA A 115 9.29 -13.83 -8.98
CA ALA A 115 8.07 -13.39 -8.31
C ALA A 115 6.83 -13.89 -9.07
N TRP A 116 6.36 -15.08 -8.71
CA TRP A 116 5.09 -15.61 -9.18
C TRP A 116 3.94 -15.00 -8.38
N VAL A 117 2.91 -14.53 -9.09
CA VAL A 117 1.68 -13.99 -8.51
C VAL A 117 0.55 -14.95 -8.83
N ASP A 118 -0.26 -15.30 -7.83
CA ASP A 118 -1.53 -16.01 -7.99
C ASP A 118 -2.56 -15.43 -7.01
N GLY A 119 -3.24 -14.36 -7.43
CA GLY A 119 -4.22 -13.65 -6.62
C GLY A 119 -3.96 -12.14 -6.54
N ALA A 120 -4.55 -11.50 -5.53
CA ALA A 120 -4.37 -10.07 -5.28
C ALA A 120 -3.01 -9.78 -4.64
N LEU A 121 -2.44 -8.63 -4.95
CA LEU A 121 -1.24 -8.10 -4.33
C LEU A 121 -1.62 -7.03 -3.32
N THR A 122 -1.01 -7.02 -2.15
CA THR A 122 -1.20 -5.98 -1.15
C THR A 122 0.02 -5.07 -1.11
N LEU A 123 -0.20 -3.79 -1.39
CA LEU A 123 0.80 -2.74 -1.19
C LEU A 123 0.75 -2.29 0.27
N THR A 124 1.93 -2.25 0.91
CA THR A 124 2.13 -1.58 2.19
C THR A 124 3.23 -0.55 2.02
N ILE A 125 2.99 0.67 2.51
CA ILE A 125 3.97 1.77 2.55
C ILE A 125 4.24 2.10 4.02
N THR A 126 5.51 2.19 4.39
CA THR A 126 5.96 2.46 5.76
C THR A 126 7.09 3.48 5.78
N ASN A 127 7.50 3.88 6.99
CA ASN A 127 8.58 4.84 7.22
C ASN A 127 8.34 6.25 6.65
N ASN A 128 7.08 6.60 6.35
CA ASN A 128 6.69 7.97 6.06
C ASN A 128 6.19 8.69 7.33
N SER A 129 6.63 9.92 7.50
CA SER A 129 6.20 10.85 8.57
C SER A 129 5.70 12.19 8.03
N VAL A 130 5.66 12.36 6.70
CA VAL A 130 5.11 13.55 6.04
C VAL A 130 3.60 13.39 5.87
N ASN A 131 2.83 14.29 6.48
CA ASN A 131 1.38 14.32 6.35
C ASN A 131 0.98 14.63 4.91
N GLU A 132 -0.07 13.97 4.43
CA GLU A 132 -0.62 14.16 3.07
C GLU A 132 0.39 13.89 1.93
N ALA A 133 1.48 13.15 2.20
CA ALA A 133 2.42 12.74 1.15
C ALA A 133 1.72 11.93 0.06
N ASP A 134 1.95 12.26 -1.21
CA ASP A 134 1.32 11.57 -2.33
C ASP A 134 2.33 10.70 -3.10
N ILE A 135 1.96 9.44 -3.33
CA ILE A 135 2.82 8.42 -3.94
C ILE A 135 2.00 7.62 -4.95
N VAL A 136 2.60 7.37 -6.11
CA VAL A 136 2.09 6.42 -7.10
C VAL A 136 3.02 5.21 -7.18
N VAL A 137 2.46 4.01 -7.03
CA VAL A 137 3.19 2.74 -7.20
C VAL A 137 2.60 1.97 -8.37
N LYS A 138 3.44 1.46 -9.28
CA LYS A 138 3.00 0.69 -10.44
C LYS A 138 3.68 -0.66 -10.49
N ALA A 139 2.93 -1.75 -10.35
CA ALA A 139 3.44 -3.10 -10.56
C ALA A 139 3.14 -3.60 -11.98
N TYR A 140 4.16 -4.11 -12.66
CA TYR A 140 4.07 -4.63 -14.02
C TYR A 140 4.19 -6.16 -14.00
N ILE A 141 3.17 -6.84 -14.52
CA ILE A 141 3.06 -8.30 -14.45
C ILE A 141 2.81 -8.86 -15.84
N TYR A 142 3.64 -9.81 -16.28
CA TYR A 142 3.34 -10.64 -17.43
C TYR A 142 2.26 -11.64 -17.04
N LYS A 143 1.06 -11.45 -17.56
CA LYS A 143 -0.09 -12.30 -17.29
C LYS A 143 0.08 -13.65 -17.97
N GLU A 144 -0.15 -14.72 -17.22
CA GLU A 144 -0.33 -16.06 -17.79
C GLU A 144 -1.63 -16.07 -18.62
N ASN A 145 -1.54 -16.62 -19.84
CA ASN A 145 -2.68 -16.71 -20.77
C ASN A 145 -3.82 -17.58 -20.20
#